data_AF-A0A7L1LV42-F1
#
_entry.id   AF-A0A7L1LV42-F1
#
_cell.length_a   1.000
_cell.length_b   1.000
_cell.length_c   1.000
_cell.angle_alpha   90.00
_cell.angle_beta   90.00
_cell.angle_gamma   90.00
#
_symmetry.space_group_name_H-M   'P 1'
#
loop_
_entity.id
_entity.type
_entity.pdbx_description
1 polymer ?
#
loop_
_entity_poly.entity_id
_entity_poly.type
_entity_poly.pdbx_seq_one_letter_code
_entity_poly.pdbx_strand_id
1 'polypeptide(L)'
;GGSSSGGGSPQSYEELQTQRVMANVRERQRTQSLNEAFAALRKIIPTLPSDKLSKIQTLKLAARYIDFLYQVLQSDELDSKMASCSYVAHERLSYA
;
A
#
# COMPACT_ATOMS: atom_id res chain seq x y z
N GLY A 1 -55.45 30.15 -20.82
CA GLY A 1 -54.60 30.32 -19.62
C GLY A 1 -53.70 29.12 -19.56
N GLY A 2 -52.38 29.23 -19.47
CA GLY A 2 -51.62 30.02 -18.48
C GLY A 2 -51.75 29.31 -17.13
N SER A 3 -50.72 28.88 -16.41
CA SER A 3 -49.28 29.06 -16.47
C SER A 3 -48.67 28.06 -15.46
N SER A 4 -47.43 27.59 -15.64
CA SER A 4 -46.46 27.47 -14.53
C SER A 4 -45.10 27.07 -15.07
N SER A 5 -44.31 28.10 -15.30
CA SER A 5 -42.88 28.14 -15.57
C SER A 5 -42.06 27.40 -14.51
N GLY A 6 -41.39 26.32 -14.92
CA GLY A 6 -40.25 25.75 -14.19
C GLY A 6 -39.02 26.62 -14.40
N GLY A 7 -38.91 27.71 -13.64
CA GLY A 7 -37.71 28.53 -13.59
C GLY A 7 -36.74 27.95 -12.57
N GLY A 8 -35.64 27.36 -13.04
CA GLY A 8 -34.50 27.07 -12.18
C GLY A 8 -33.96 28.37 -11.62
N SER A 9 -34.14 28.61 -10.32
CA SER A 9 -33.55 29.76 -9.63
C SER A 9 -32.03 29.69 -9.75
N PRO A 10 -31.34 30.80 -10.09
CA PRO A 10 -29.89 30.81 -10.06
C PRO A 10 -29.46 30.51 -8.62
N GLN A 11 -28.70 29.41 -8.44
CA GLN A 11 -28.13 29.08 -7.13
C GLN A 11 -27.41 30.32 -6.60
N SER A 12 -27.67 30.66 -5.33
CA SER A 12 -27.00 31.82 -4.73
C SER A 12 -25.49 31.62 -4.84
N TYR A 13 -24.75 32.66 -5.21
CA TYR A 13 -23.29 32.61 -5.30
C TYR A 13 -22.66 32.06 -3.99
N GLU A 14 -23.31 32.32 -2.86
CA GLU A 14 -22.96 31.81 -1.54
C GLU A 14 -23.13 30.28 -1.39
N GLU A 15 -24.18 29.70 -1.97
CA GLU A 15 -24.38 28.24 -1.98
C GLU A 15 -23.33 27.55 -2.84
N LEU A 16 -23.04 28.10 -4.03
CA LEU A 16 -21.98 27.60 -4.90
C LEU A 16 -20.61 27.66 -4.20
N GLN A 17 -20.34 28.75 -3.50
CA GLN A 17 -19.09 28.90 -2.75
C GLN A 17 -19.00 27.89 -1.59
N THR A 18 -20.10 27.71 -0.85
CA THR A 18 -20.19 26.71 0.23
C THR A 18 -19.97 25.29 -0.31
N GLN A 19 -20.57 24.96 -1.44
CA GLN A 19 -20.39 23.66 -2.09
C GLN A 19 -18.93 23.41 -2.49
N ARG A 20 -18.25 24.42 -3.06
CA ARG A 20 -16.83 24.34 -3.40
C ARG A 20 -15.96 24.13 -2.17
N VAL A 21 -16.23 24.85 -1.07
CA VAL A 21 -15.49 24.68 0.19
C VAL A 21 -15.67 23.25 0.71
N MET A 22 -16.90 22.73 0.74
CA MET A 22 -17.17 21.35 1.17
C MET A 22 -16.49 20.31 0.27
N ALA A 23 -16.40 20.54 -1.03
CA ALA A 23 -15.68 19.66 -1.95
C ALA A 23 -14.17 19.65 -1.66
N ASN A 24 -13.58 20.83 -1.42
CA ASN A 24 -12.16 20.95 -1.08
C ASN A 24 -11.83 20.27 0.26
N VAL A 25 -12.70 20.40 1.26
CA VAL A 25 -12.53 19.71 2.56
C VAL A 25 -12.52 18.20 2.36
N ARG A 26 -13.45 17.66 1.56
CA ARG A 26 -13.52 16.23 1.26
C ARG A 26 -12.27 15.73 0.54
N GLU A 27 -11.77 16.45 -0.48
CA GLU A 27 -10.55 16.01 -1.19
C GLU A 27 -9.31 16.10 -0.29
N ARG A 28 -9.24 17.09 0.60
CA ARG A 28 -8.17 17.18 1.59
C ARG A 28 -8.18 15.97 2.53
N GLN A 29 -9.35 15.58 3.04
CA GLN A 29 -9.49 14.38 3.88
C GLN A 29 -9.08 13.11 3.12
N ARG A 30 -9.53 12.95 1.87
CA ARG A 30 -9.13 11.82 1.02
C ARG A 30 -7.61 11.74 0.85
N THR A 31 -6.98 12.88 0.57
CA THR A 31 -5.52 12.98 0.42
C THR A 31 -4.78 12.70 1.73
N GLN A 32 -5.33 13.14 2.87
CA GLN A 32 -4.77 12.87 4.18
C GLN A 32 -4.76 11.36 4.48
N SER A 33 -5.89 10.67 4.28
CA SER A 33 -5.97 9.21 4.47
C SER A 33 -4.97 8.46 3.57
N LEU A 34 -4.78 8.92 2.32
CA LEU A 34 -3.76 8.34 1.44
C LEU A 34 -2.34 8.55 1.97
N ASN A 35 -2.04 9.73 2.51
CA ASN A 35 -0.71 10.01 3.08
C ASN A 35 -0.45 9.20 4.36
N GLU A 36 -1.48 8.98 5.17
CA GLU A 36 -1.41 8.10 6.35
C GLU A 36 -1.11 6.66 5.96
N ALA A 37 -1.76 6.12 4.92
CA ALA A 37 -1.46 4.80 4.37
C ALA A 37 0.00 4.71 3.86
N PHE A 38 0.49 5.75 3.16
CA PHE A 38 1.89 5.84 2.75
C PHE A 38 2.85 5.89 3.95
N ALA A 39 2.47 6.54 5.05
CA ALA A 39 3.29 6.57 6.26
C ALA A 39 3.33 5.19 6.94
N ALA A 40 2.20 4.48 7.00
CA ALA A 40 2.13 3.11 7.51
C ALA A 40 3.00 2.16 6.65
N LEU A 41 2.92 2.26 5.33
CA LEU A 41 3.74 1.48 4.42
C LEU A 41 5.25 1.72 4.65
N ARG A 42 5.68 2.97 4.86
CA ARG A 42 7.10 3.26 5.16
C ARG A 42 7.60 2.59 6.44
N LYS A 43 6.75 2.41 7.45
CA LYS A 43 7.16 1.81 8.73
C LYS A 43 7.56 0.34 8.60
N ILE A 44 7.00 -0.38 7.62
CA ILE A 44 7.28 -1.81 7.42
C ILE A 44 8.39 -2.05 6.40
N ILE A 45 8.81 -1.02 5.67
CA ILE A 45 9.90 -1.14 4.70
C ILE A 45 11.22 -0.99 5.45
N PRO A 46 12.18 -1.91 5.27
CA PRO A 46 13.49 -1.81 5.92
C PRO A 46 14.30 -0.63 5.35
N THR A 47 14.52 0.40 6.16
CA THR A 47 15.38 1.58 5.86
C THR A 47 16.14 2.05 7.08
N LEU A 48 17.07 2.99 6.90
CA LEU A 48 17.69 3.69 8.02
C LEU A 48 16.69 4.67 8.67
N PRO A 49 16.80 4.95 9.98
CA PRO A 49 15.88 5.86 10.68
C PRO A 49 15.83 7.29 10.11
N SER A 50 16.89 7.73 9.44
CA SER A 50 16.98 9.07 8.84
C SER A 50 16.46 9.14 7.40
N ASP A 51 16.10 8.02 6.78
CA ASP A 51 15.75 7.99 5.37
C ASP A 51 14.38 8.64 5.12
N LYS A 52 14.37 9.66 4.27
CA LYS A 52 13.13 10.31 3.80
C LYS A 52 12.76 9.78 2.42
N LEU A 53 11.82 8.83 2.39
CA LEU A 53 11.35 8.24 1.14
C LEU A 53 10.24 9.06 0.47
N SER A 54 10.45 9.43 -0.79
CA SER A 54 9.37 9.91 -1.67
C SER A 54 8.30 8.83 -1.92
N LYS A 55 7.13 9.22 -2.45
CA LYS A 55 6.04 8.26 -2.77
C LYS A 55 6.51 7.17 -3.73
N ILE A 56 7.22 7.54 -4.80
CA ILE A 56 7.72 6.57 -5.78
C ILE A 56 8.79 5.64 -5.18
N GLN A 57 9.70 6.17 -4.36
CA GLN A 57 10.70 5.34 -3.68
C GLN A 57 10.05 4.35 -2.71
N THR A 58 9.03 4.80 -1.97
CA THR A 58 8.26 3.93 -1.06
C THR A 58 7.66 2.75 -1.81
N LEU A 59 7.01 3.00 -2.96
CA LEU A 59 6.41 1.94 -3.77
C LEU A 59 7.46 0.98 -4.34
N LYS A 60 8.55 1.51 -4.90
CA LYS A 60 9.63 0.68 -5.46
C LYS A 60 10.31 -0.19 -4.39
N LEU A 61 10.54 0.36 -3.21
CA LEU A 61 11.20 -0.38 -2.12
C LEU A 61 10.25 -1.41 -1.50
N ALA A 62 8.96 -1.10 -1.36
CA ALA A 62 7.95 -2.06 -0.96
C ALA A 62 7.89 -3.27 -1.90
N ALA A 63 7.84 -3.05 -3.21
CA ALA A 63 7.83 -4.13 -4.20
C ALA A 63 9.08 -5.02 -4.09
N ARG A 64 10.28 -4.40 -4.04
CA ARG A 64 11.53 -5.14 -3.85
C ARG A 64 11.58 -5.90 -2.53
N TYR A 65 10.99 -5.36 -1.47
CA TYR A 65 10.97 -6.03 -0.18
C TYR A 65 10.04 -7.24 -0.19
N ILE A 66 8.88 -7.16 -0.85
CA ILE A 66 8.00 -8.31 -1.08
C ILE A 66 8.76 -9.39 -1.86
N ASP A 67 9.42 -9.04 -2.98
CA ASP A 67 10.19 -10.00 -3.79
C ASP A 67 11.33 -10.65 -2.99
N PHE A 68 12.03 -9.85 -2.16
CA PHE A 68 13.06 -10.36 -1.27
C PHE A 68 12.52 -11.37 -0.27
N LEU A 69 11.39 -11.08 0.39
CA LEU A 69 10.77 -12.01 1.35
C LEU A 69 10.34 -13.32 0.65
N TYR A 70 9.82 -13.25 -0.58
CA TYR A 70 9.51 -14.44 -1.36
C TYR A 70 10.75 -15.31 -1.66
N GLN A 71 11.90 -14.69 -1.94
CA GLN A 71 13.16 -15.42 -2.19
C GLN A 71 13.70 -16.06 -0.91
N VAL A 72 13.60 -15.36 0.23
CA VAL A 72 14.01 -15.89 1.54
C VAL A 72 13.21 -17.14 1.88
N LEU A 73 11.88 -17.10 1.73
CA LEU A 73 11.02 -18.26 1.98
C LEU A 73 11.34 -19.45 1.08
N GLN A 74 11.58 -19.23 -0.22
CA GLN A 74 11.95 -20.30 -1.14
C GLN A 74 13.33 -20.91 -0.83
N SER A 75 14.29 -20.08 -0.41
CA SER A 75 15.62 -20.56 -0.05
C SER A 75 15.58 -21.42 1.21
N ASP A 76 14.74 -21.05 2.18
CA ASP A 76 14.52 -21.81 3.42
C ASP A 76 13.89 -23.19 3.14
N GLU A 77 12.94 -23.26 2.19
CA GLU A 77 12.38 -24.54 1.74
C GLU A 77 13.42 -25.44 1.05
N LEU A 78 14.32 -24.85 0.25
CA LEU A 78 15.38 -25.58 -0.44
C LEU A 78 16.43 -26.10 0.56
N ASP A 79 16.82 -25.27 1.52
CA ASP A 79 17.77 -25.66 2.57
C ASP A 79 17.17 -26.77 3.46
N SER A 80 15.91 -26.62 3.86
CA SER A 80 15.17 -27.65 4.62
C SER A 80 15.06 -28.98 3.87
N LYS A 81 14.77 -28.94 2.56
CA LYS A 81 14.71 -30.14 1.71
C LYS A 81 16.10 -30.77 1.53
N MET A 82 17.14 -29.97 1.41
CA MET A 82 18.51 -30.45 1.26
C MET A 82 19.04 -31.07 2.57
N ALA A 83 18.73 -30.46 3.72
CA ALA A 83 19.00 -31.02 5.04
C ALA A 83 18.27 -32.36 5.26
N SER A 84 17.01 -32.47 4.85
CA SER A 84 16.25 -33.72 4.92
C SER A 84 16.83 -34.82 4.00
N CYS A 85 17.24 -34.47 2.78
CA CYS A 85 17.89 -35.42 1.86
C CYS A 85 19.26 -35.89 2.41
N SER A 86 20.03 -34.98 3.01
CA SER A 86 21.29 -35.28 3.70
C SER A 86 21.08 -36.22 4.89
N TYR A 87 20.04 -35.99 5.69
CA TYR A 87 19.67 -36.87 6.81
C TYR A 87 19.33 -38.29 6.34
N VAL A 88 18.49 -38.42 5.31
CA VAL A 88 18.12 -39.73 4.73
C VAL A 88 19.31 -40.45 4.10
N ALA A 89 20.22 -39.71 3.45
CA ALA A 89 21.46 -40.28 2.91
C ALA A 89 22.40 -40.76 4.03
N HIS A 90 22.52 -39.98 5.12
CA HIS A 90 23.33 -40.33 6.27
C HIS A 90 22.79 -41.56 7.02
N GLU A 91 21.46 -41.66 7.22
CA GLU A 91 20.84 -42.87 7.78
C GLU A 91 21.12 -44.10 6.91
N ARG A 92 20.96 -44.01 5.59
CA ARG A 92 21.19 -45.15 4.68
C ARG A 92 22.62 -45.66 4.69
N LEU A 93 23.61 -44.78 4.87
CA LEU A 93 25.02 -45.17 5.00
C LEU A 93 25.34 -45.78 6.37
N SER A 94 24.62 -45.41 7.44
CA SER A 94 24.87 -45.97 8.78
C SER A 94 24.34 -47.39 8.97
N TYR A 95 23.38 -47.81 8.14
CA TYR A 95 22.78 -49.15 8.17
C TYR A 95 23.43 -50.15 7.19
N ALA A 96 24.47 -49.75 6.46
CA ALA A 96 25.25 -50.58 5.53
C ALA A 96 26.64 -50.87 6.11
#